data_AF-A0A958GAP1-F1
#
_entry.id   AF-A0A958GAP1-F1
#
_cell.length_a   1.000
_cell.length_b   1.000
_cell.length_c   1.000
_cell.angle_alpha   90.00
_cell.angle_beta   90.00
_cell.angle_gamma   90.00
#
_symmetry.space_group_name_H-M   'P 1'
#
loop_
_entity.id
_entity.type
_entity.pdbx_description
1 polymer ?
#
loop_
_entity_poly.entity_id
_entity_poly.type
_entity_poly.pdbx_seq_one_letter_code
_entity_poly.pdbx_strand_id
1 'polypeptide(L)'
;DGKIYFSDASHKFSQAEYRLDALEHRPNGRLLVYDPTTGQTRILLDSLYFANGVAVSPDQQFVLVNETWKYRVRRYWLAGDRAGQSDIFIDRLPGFPDGISCNGKDRFWLALASPRNPLVDKLAQQPFLRKMIARLPDALQPDAIPYGFVIGLDMEGRITDNLQSPDGKPYGMITSVQADGDTLYLGSLKERAIGRYIGQ
;
A
#
# COMPACT_ATOMS: atom_id res chain seq x y z
N ASP A 1 -14.87 -16.69 3.92
CA ASP A 1 -15.23 -17.86 3.08
C ASP A 1 -14.03 -18.81 2.84
N GLY A 2 -12.93 -18.67 3.60
CA GLY A 2 -11.73 -19.51 3.45
C GLY A 2 -10.82 -19.14 2.27
N LYS A 3 -11.20 -18.15 1.44
CA LYS A 3 -10.37 -17.70 0.32
C LYS A 3 -9.23 -16.80 0.78
N ILE A 4 -8.13 -16.82 0.04
CA ILE A 4 -6.91 -16.06 0.32
C ILE A 4 -6.77 -14.96 -0.72
N TYR A 5 -6.76 -13.70 -0.28
CA TYR A 5 -6.59 -12.54 -1.13
C TYR A 5 -5.16 -12.04 -1.01
N PHE A 6 -4.50 -11.80 -2.14
CA PHE A 6 -3.11 -11.37 -2.17
C PHE A 6 -2.84 -10.54 -3.42
N SER A 7 -1.79 -9.73 -3.34
CA SER A 7 -1.34 -8.88 -4.43
C SER A 7 -0.10 -9.46 -5.10
N ASP A 8 0.07 -9.11 -6.36
CA ASP A 8 1.32 -9.21 -7.09
C ASP A 8 1.71 -7.78 -7.49
N ALA A 9 2.77 -7.25 -6.87
CA ALA A 9 3.15 -5.85 -7.00
C ALA A 9 3.45 -5.48 -8.45
N SER A 10 4.21 -6.33 -9.15
CA SER A 10 4.56 -6.16 -10.55
C SER A 10 4.86 -7.52 -11.16
N HIS A 11 4.09 -7.91 -12.18
CA HIS A 11 4.40 -9.12 -12.94
C HIS A 11 5.60 -8.96 -13.89
N LYS A 12 6.19 -7.76 -13.96
CA LYS A 12 7.29 -7.41 -14.86
C LYS A 12 8.63 -7.22 -14.15
N PHE A 13 8.62 -6.62 -12.96
CA PHE A 13 9.84 -6.28 -12.21
C PHE A 13 9.89 -7.06 -10.91
N SER A 14 11.09 -7.51 -10.53
CA SER A 14 11.32 -8.13 -9.23
C SER A 14 11.31 -7.08 -8.10
N GLN A 15 11.27 -7.55 -6.85
CA GLN A 15 11.37 -6.66 -5.68
C GLN A 15 12.66 -5.83 -5.67
N ALA A 16 13.78 -6.38 -6.16
CA ALA A 16 15.04 -5.63 -6.25
C ALA A 16 14.97 -4.47 -7.27
N GLU A 17 14.05 -4.56 -8.23
CA GLU A 17 13.88 -3.61 -9.34
C GLU A 17 12.69 -2.66 -9.10
N TYR A 18 12.15 -2.58 -7.88
CA TYR A 18 10.96 -1.76 -7.59
C TYR A 18 11.11 -0.29 -8.02
N ARG A 19 12.34 0.25 -7.99
CA ARG A 19 12.64 1.62 -8.47
C ARG A 19 12.41 1.74 -9.98
N LEU A 20 12.77 0.72 -10.75
CA LEU A 20 12.50 0.68 -12.20
C LEU A 20 11.00 0.60 -12.48
N ASP A 21 10.24 -0.17 -11.69
CA ASP A 21 8.77 -0.19 -11.81
C ASP A 21 8.16 1.19 -11.53
N ALA A 22 8.62 1.87 -10.46
CA ALA A 22 8.20 3.23 -10.12
C ALA A 22 8.52 4.23 -11.24
N LEU A 23 9.75 4.15 -11.79
CA LEU A 23 10.20 5.02 -12.88
C LEU A 23 9.54 4.69 -14.21
N GLU A 24 9.18 3.44 -14.49
CA GLU A 24 8.38 3.07 -15.65
C GLU A 24 6.95 3.61 -15.50
N HIS A 25 6.41 3.56 -14.27
CA HIS A 25 5.07 4.03 -13.91
C HIS A 25 3.99 3.43 -14.83
N ARG A 26 4.03 2.10 -14.98
CA ARG A 26 3.03 1.33 -15.72
C ARG A 26 2.23 0.46 -14.75
N PRO A 27 0.97 0.15 -15.10
CA PRO A 27 0.09 -0.60 -14.22
C PRO A 27 0.38 -2.11 -14.28
N ASN A 28 1.52 -2.54 -13.74
CA ASN A 28 1.98 -3.93 -13.81
C ASN A 28 1.47 -4.81 -12.64
N GLY A 29 0.74 -4.24 -11.68
CA GLY A 29 0.27 -4.95 -10.49
C GLY A 29 -1.09 -5.61 -10.66
N ARG A 30 -1.38 -6.60 -9.82
CA ARG A 30 -2.65 -7.36 -9.82
C ARG A 30 -3.10 -7.70 -8.40
N LEU A 31 -4.42 -7.75 -8.20
CA LEU A 31 -5.06 -8.34 -7.02
C LEU A 31 -5.62 -9.70 -7.42
N LEU A 32 -5.26 -10.72 -6.66
CA LEU A 32 -5.64 -12.10 -6.91
C LEU A 32 -6.39 -12.68 -5.73
N VAL A 33 -7.15 -13.73 -5.99
CA VAL A 33 -7.70 -14.59 -4.96
C VAL A 33 -7.41 -16.04 -5.28
N TYR A 34 -6.99 -16.78 -4.26
CA TYR A 34 -6.82 -18.22 -4.29
C TYR A 34 -7.92 -18.87 -3.46
N ASP A 35 -8.50 -19.93 -3.99
CA ASP A 35 -9.47 -20.77 -3.30
C ASP A 35 -8.82 -22.11 -2.93
N PRO A 36 -8.49 -22.33 -1.64
CA PRO A 36 -7.88 -23.58 -1.19
C PRO A 36 -8.74 -24.82 -1.42
N THR A 37 -10.07 -24.67 -1.55
CA THR A 37 -10.98 -25.80 -1.75
C THR A 37 -10.94 -26.35 -3.17
N THR A 38 -10.70 -25.47 -4.15
CA THR A 38 -10.61 -25.83 -5.58
C THR A 38 -9.18 -25.86 -6.12
N GLY A 39 -8.23 -25.28 -5.38
CA GLY A 39 -6.85 -25.10 -5.83
C GLY A 39 -6.70 -24.05 -6.94
N GLN A 40 -7.71 -23.22 -7.19
CA GLN A 40 -7.70 -22.25 -8.29
C GLN A 40 -7.31 -20.85 -7.83
N THR A 41 -6.56 -20.15 -8.69
CA THR A 41 -6.24 -18.72 -8.54
C THR A 41 -6.91 -17.94 -9.66
N ARG A 42 -7.57 -16.83 -9.32
CA ARG A 42 -8.14 -15.88 -10.30
C ARG A 42 -7.69 -14.46 -10.02
N ILE A 43 -7.62 -13.66 -11.08
CA ILE A 43 -7.37 -12.22 -10.99
C ILE A 43 -8.70 -11.52 -10.68
N LEU A 44 -8.72 -10.66 -9.65
CA LEU A 44 -9.85 -9.80 -9.31
C LEU A 44 -9.75 -8.44 -9.97
N LEU A 45 -8.56 -7.86 -9.89
CA LEU A 45 -8.20 -6.61 -10.53
C LEU A 45 -6.83 -6.76 -11.18
N ASP A 46 -6.72 -6.30 -12.41
CA ASP A 46 -5.45 -6.10 -13.08
C ASP A 46 -5.12 -4.60 -13.16
N SER A 47 -4.02 -4.30 -13.84
CA SER A 47 -3.66 -2.93 -14.16
C SER A 47 -3.55 -2.04 -12.91
N LEU A 48 -2.86 -2.54 -11.88
CA LEU A 48 -2.56 -1.81 -10.65
C LEU A 48 -1.18 -1.15 -10.70
N TYR A 49 -1.08 0.09 -10.21
CA TYR A 49 0.20 0.78 -10.09
C TYR A 49 0.90 0.36 -8.80
N PHE A 50 1.65 -0.74 -8.88
CA PHE A 50 2.32 -1.41 -7.75
C PHE A 50 1.34 -1.84 -6.67
N ALA A 51 0.79 -3.05 -6.85
CA ALA A 51 -0.19 -3.63 -5.94
C ALA A 51 0.48 -4.05 -4.63
N ASN A 52 0.21 -3.34 -3.54
CA ASN A 52 0.91 -3.57 -2.27
C ASN A 52 0.00 -4.22 -1.23
N GLY A 53 -0.23 -3.59 -0.07
CA GLY A 53 -1.06 -4.15 0.99
C GLY A 53 -2.47 -4.52 0.53
N VAL A 54 -2.99 -5.59 1.14
CA VAL A 54 -4.35 -6.12 0.91
C VAL A 54 -5.04 -6.32 2.25
N ALA A 55 -6.29 -5.88 2.37
CA ALA A 55 -7.11 -6.11 3.56
C ALA A 55 -8.56 -6.38 3.19
N VAL A 56 -9.15 -7.44 3.75
CA VAL A 56 -10.58 -7.75 3.59
C VAL A 56 -11.39 -6.98 4.64
N SER A 57 -12.58 -6.52 4.29
CA SER A 57 -13.49 -5.88 5.25
C SER A 57 -13.97 -6.88 6.31
N PRO A 58 -14.29 -6.42 7.54
CA PRO A 58 -14.74 -7.30 8.64
C PRO A 58 -15.94 -8.18 8.27
N ASP A 59 -16.87 -7.61 7.51
CA ASP A 59 -18.10 -8.25 7.03
C ASP A 59 -17.92 -9.02 5.72
N GLN A 60 -16.69 -9.12 5.21
CA GLN A 60 -16.30 -9.81 3.97
C GLN A 60 -17.05 -9.29 2.72
N GLN A 61 -17.58 -8.06 2.75
CA GLN A 61 -18.27 -7.47 1.60
C GLN A 61 -17.32 -6.91 0.55
N PHE A 62 -16.10 -6.52 0.92
CA PHE A 62 -15.11 -6.02 -0.02
C PHE A 62 -13.66 -6.32 0.41
N VAL A 63 -12.74 -6.14 -0.54
CA VAL A 63 -11.29 -6.21 -0.30
C VAL A 63 -10.63 -4.92 -0.79
N LEU A 64 -9.67 -4.43 -0.02
CA LEU A 64 -8.85 -3.27 -0.33
C LEU A 64 -7.51 -3.72 -0.91
N VAL A 65 -6.98 -2.95 -1.86
CA VAL A 65 -5.62 -3.10 -2.38
C VAL A 65 -4.98 -1.73 -2.60
N ASN A 66 -3.74 -1.59 -2.15
CA ASN A 66 -2.98 -0.35 -2.30
C ASN A 66 -2.37 -0.22 -3.70
N GLU A 67 -2.34 1.01 -4.22
CA GLU A 67 -1.54 1.38 -5.39
C GLU A 67 -0.48 2.40 -4.98
N THR A 68 0.70 1.90 -4.66
CA THR A 68 1.81 2.68 -4.11
C THR A 68 2.14 3.89 -4.99
N TRP A 69 2.28 3.68 -6.31
CA TRP A 69 2.67 4.77 -7.23
C TRP A 69 1.53 5.72 -7.59
N LYS A 70 0.28 5.44 -7.17
CA LYS A 70 -0.87 6.32 -7.38
C LYS A 70 -1.35 7.01 -6.11
N TYR A 71 -0.69 6.80 -4.98
CA TYR A 71 -1.07 7.41 -3.70
C TYR A 71 -2.54 7.17 -3.36
N ARG A 72 -3.02 5.93 -3.52
CA ARG A 72 -4.43 5.59 -3.31
C ARG A 72 -4.63 4.13 -2.89
N VAL A 73 -5.83 3.86 -2.39
CA VAL A 73 -6.35 2.53 -2.09
C VAL A 73 -7.57 2.28 -2.97
N ARG A 74 -7.62 1.11 -3.62
CA ARG A 74 -8.79 0.64 -4.37
C ARG A 74 -9.59 -0.37 -3.57
N ARG A 75 -10.90 -0.35 -3.77
CA ARG A 75 -11.84 -1.33 -3.22
C ARG A 75 -12.42 -2.19 -4.33
N TYR A 76 -12.43 -3.50 -4.12
CA TYR A 76 -13.13 -4.48 -4.95
C TYR A 76 -14.25 -5.12 -4.15
N TRP A 77 -15.47 -5.06 -4.67
CA TRP A 77 -16.66 -5.59 -4.01
C TRP A 77 -16.74 -7.11 -4.19
N LEU A 78 -16.79 -7.83 -3.09
CA LEU A 78 -16.86 -9.29 -3.05
C LEU A 78 -18.30 -9.81 -3.08
N ALA A 79 -19.24 -9.02 -2.54
CA ALA A 79 -20.64 -9.38 -2.40
C ALA A 79 -21.58 -8.17 -2.59
N GLY A 80 -22.88 -8.42 -2.54
CA GLY A 80 -23.94 -7.43 -2.75
C GLY A 80 -24.13 -7.03 -4.22
N ASP A 81 -24.94 -6.00 -4.46
CA ASP A 81 -25.32 -5.54 -5.82
C ASP A 81 -24.13 -5.04 -6.64
N ARG A 82 -23.03 -4.70 -5.97
CA ARG A 82 -21.79 -4.22 -6.58
C ARG A 82 -20.74 -5.33 -6.75
N ALA A 83 -21.04 -6.59 -6.40
CA ALA A 83 -20.11 -7.69 -6.49
C ALA A 83 -19.42 -7.75 -7.86
N GLY A 84 -18.10 -7.88 -7.85
CA GLY A 84 -17.27 -7.88 -9.07
C GLY A 84 -16.86 -6.49 -9.57
N GLN A 85 -17.43 -5.42 -9.04
CA GLN A 85 -17.05 -4.04 -9.38
C GLN A 85 -15.94 -3.52 -8.47
N SER A 86 -15.34 -2.39 -8.86
CA SER A 86 -14.36 -1.68 -8.04
C SER A 86 -14.55 -0.17 -8.05
N ASP A 87 -14.07 0.49 -6.99
CA ASP A 87 -13.99 1.94 -6.88
C ASP A 87 -12.73 2.39 -6.12
N ILE A 88 -12.55 3.71 -6.04
CA ILE A 88 -11.52 4.33 -5.21
C ILE A 88 -12.05 4.42 -3.78
N PHE A 89 -11.32 3.80 -2.84
CA PHE A 89 -11.64 3.87 -1.41
C PHE A 89 -11.15 5.18 -0.80
N ILE A 90 -9.89 5.53 -1.09
CA ILE A 90 -9.28 6.82 -0.76
C ILE A 90 -8.19 7.12 -1.79
N ASP A 91 -8.03 8.39 -2.17
CA ASP A 91 -6.96 8.87 -3.06
C ASP A 91 -6.23 10.10 -2.49
N ARG A 92 -5.26 10.60 -3.27
CA ARG A 92 -4.44 11.77 -2.91
C ARG A 92 -3.76 11.63 -1.54
N LEU A 93 -3.34 10.41 -1.21
CA LEU A 93 -2.66 10.14 0.05
C LEU A 93 -1.41 11.01 0.22
N PRO A 94 -1.07 11.40 1.47
CA PRO A 94 0.09 12.23 1.78
C PRO A 94 1.41 11.45 1.75
N GLY A 95 1.40 10.19 1.33
CA GLY A 95 2.56 9.31 1.28
C GLY A 95 2.29 8.08 0.42
N PHE A 96 3.34 7.27 0.22
CA PHE A 96 3.29 6.04 -0.57
C PHE A 96 2.64 4.92 0.26
N PRO A 97 1.41 4.46 -0.06
CA PRO A 97 0.76 3.41 0.70
C PRO A 97 1.48 2.08 0.53
N ASP A 98 1.71 1.38 1.64
CA ASP A 98 2.44 0.11 1.67
C ASP A 98 1.53 -1.01 2.21
N GLY A 99 1.72 -1.45 3.45
CA GLY A 99 0.81 -2.38 4.13
C GLY A 99 -0.48 -1.71 4.62
N ILE A 100 -1.60 -2.41 4.46
CA ILE A 100 -2.90 -2.07 5.04
C ILE A 100 -3.44 -3.28 5.81
N SER A 101 -4.04 -3.05 6.97
CA SER A 101 -4.67 -4.08 7.79
C SER A 101 -6.01 -3.61 8.33
N CYS A 102 -6.86 -4.55 8.73
CA CYS A 102 -8.13 -4.25 9.40
C CYS A 102 -8.04 -4.64 10.88
N ASN A 103 -8.65 -3.84 11.77
CA ASN A 103 -8.78 -4.18 13.19
C ASN A 103 -9.86 -5.25 13.46
N GLY A 104 -10.51 -5.76 12.42
CA GLY A 104 -11.60 -6.75 12.51
C GLY A 104 -12.96 -6.17 12.94
N LYS A 105 -13.11 -4.85 13.04
CA LYS A 105 -14.35 -4.20 13.48
C LYS A 105 -14.81 -3.09 12.53
N ASP A 106 -14.11 -1.98 12.52
CA ASP A 106 -14.59 -0.70 11.97
C ASP A 106 -13.46 0.21 11.46
N ARG A 107 -12.20 -0.25 11.51
CA ARG A 107 -11.04 0.54 11.14
C ARG A 107 -10.04 -0.24 10.30
N PHE A 108 -9.48 0.43 9.30
CA PHE A 108 -8.26 0.01 8.62
C PHE A 108 -7.08 0.86 9.06
N TRP A 109 -5.93 0.24 9.23
CA TRP A 109 -4.67 0.92 9.47
C TRP A 109 -3.80 0.84 8.23
N LEU A 110 -3.33 1.99 7.76
CA LEU A 110 -2.53 2.11 6.55
C LEU A 110 -1.16 2.68 6.89
N ALA A 111 -0.12 1.91 6.58
CA ALA A 111 1.26 2.35 6.63
C ALA A 111 1.61 3.15 5.36
N LEU A 112 2.30 4.28 5.53
CA LEU A 112 2.85 5.07 4.44
C LEU A 112 4.38 5.05 4.53
N ALA A 113 5.04 4.35 3.61
CA ALA A 113 6.48 4.06 3.68
C ALA A 113 7.35 5.32 3.63
N SER A 114 6.87 6.36 2.96
CA SER A 114 7.52 7.67 2.89
C SER A 114 6.45 8.73 2.59
N PRO A 115 6.65 9.99 3.04
CA PRO A 115 5.83 11.10 2.61
C PRO A 115 5.89 11.27 1.10
N ARG A 116 4.83 11.87 0.58
CA ARG A 116 4.71 12.23 -0.82
C ARG A 116 5.78 13.26 -1.17
N ASN A 117 6.50 13.01 -2.26
CA ASN A 117 7.61 13.84 -2.67
C ASN A 117 7.22 14.69 -3.90
N PRO A 118 7.21 16.04 -3.80
CA PRO A 118 6.88 16.91 -4.93
C PRO A 118 7.78 16.73 -6.15
N LEU A 119 9.04 16.31 -5.96
CA LEU A 119 9.94 16.00 -7.07
C LEU A 119 9.48 14.76 -7.83
N VAL A 120 9.07 13.70 -7.12
CA VAL A 120 8.53 12.47 -7.74
C VAL A 120 7.26 12.78 -8.52
N ASP A 121 6.39 13.63 -7.98
CA ASP A 121 5.16 14.05 -8.67
C ASP A 121 5.44 14.82 -9.97
N LYS A 122 6.41 15.73 -9.96
CA LYS A 122 6.84 16.44 -11.17
C LYS A 122 7.46 15.49 -12.19
N LEU A 123 8.28 14.54 -11.73
CA LEU A 123 8.92 13.52 -12.57
C LEU A 123 7.90 12.57 -13.21
N ALA A 124 6.81 12.23 -12.51
CA ALA A 124 5.78 11.32 -13.03
C ALA A 124 5.23 11.78 -14.39
N GLN A 125 5.11 13.10 -14.59
CA GLN A 125 4.60 13.72 -15.83
C GLN A 125 5.65 13.84 -16.95
N GLN A 126 6.89 13.40 -16.73
CA GLN A 126 8.02 13.57 -17.66
C GLN A 126 8.64 12.21 -18.04
N PRO A 127 8.03 11.44 -18.96
CA PRO A 127 8.50 10.08 -19.31
C PRO A 127 9.96 10.03 -19.79
N PHE A 128 10.39 11.02 -20.56
CA PHE A 128 11.78 11.12 -21.02
C PHE A 128 12.76 11.25 -19.86
N LEU A 129 12.46 12.12 -18.88
CA LEU A 129 13.32 12.34 -17.73
C LEU A 129 13.37 11.13 -16.80
N ARG A 130 12.24 10.44 -16.58
CA ARG A 130 12.22 9.16 -15.83
C ARG A 130 13.11 8.10 -16.47
N LYS A 131 13.06 7.98 -17.81
CA LYS A 131 13.94 7.08 -18.56
C LYS A 131 15.42 7.42 -18.40
N MET A 132 15.75 8.71 -18.26
CA MET A 132 17.13 9.13 -18.03
C MET A 132 17.59 8.81 -16.61
N ILE A 133 16.75 9.07 -15.61
CA ILE A 133 17.04 8.71 -14.20
C ILE A 133 17.23 7.20 -14.05
N ALA A 134 16.43 6.38 -14.75
CA ALA A 134 16.56 4.92 -14.73
C ALA A 134 17.90 4.38 -15.25
N ARG A 135 18.72 5.21 -15.92
CA ARG A 135 20.06 4.85 -16.39
C ARG A 135 21.18 5.34 -15.47
N LEU A 136 20.84 6.09 -14.43
CA LEU A 136 21.81 6.56 -13.45
C LEU A 136 22.09 5.45 -12.42
N PRO A 137 23.30 5.39 -11.85
CA PRO A 137 23.59 4.58 -10.67
C PRO A 137 22.58 4.86 -9.54
N ASP A 138 22.22 3.83 -8.77
CA ASP A 138 21.19 3.89 -7.72
C ASP A 138 21.44 4.98 -6.67
N ALA A 139 22.70 5.31 -6.39
CA ALA A 139 23.09 6.35 -5.44
C ALA A 139 22.71 7.77 -5.89
N LEU A 140 22.42 7.97 -7.19
CA LEU A 140 22.04 9.27 -7.76
C LEU A 140 20.52 9.38 -7.98
N GLN A 141 19.76 8.32 -7.73
CA GLN A 141 18.30 8.33 -7.86
C GLN A 141 17.64 8.85 -6.57
N PRO A 142 16.43 9.44 -6.63
CA PRO A 142 15.68 9.82 -5.43
C PRO A 142 15.46 8.64 -4.48
N ASP A 143 15.71 8.85 -3.19
CA ASP A 143 15.48 7.84 -2.15
C ASP A 143 14.38 8.27 -1.17
N ALA A 144 13.86 7.29 -0.43
CA ALA A 144 12.90 7.54 0.65
C ALA A 144 13.54 8.37 1.77
N ILE A 145 12.80 9.36 2.29
CA ILE A 145 13.26 10.17 3.44
C ILE A 145 12.89 9.49 4.77
N PRO A 146 13.69 9.67 5.83
CA PRO A 146 13.32 9.18 7.16
C PRO A 146 12.01 9.80 7.62
N TYR A 147 11.00 8.97 7.87
CA TYR A 147 9.69 9.40 8.34
C TYR A 147 8.89 8.19 8.86
N GLY A 148 8.23 8.32 10.01
CA GLY A 148 7.22 7.36 10.46
C GLY A 148 5.83 7.87 10.11
N PHE A 149 5.00 7.09 9.42
CA PHE A 149 3.67 7.54 9.02
C PHE A 149 2.66 6.39 8.98
N VAL A 150 1.62 6.50 9.80
CA VAL A 150 0.46 5.62 9.81
C VAL A 150 -0.80 6.47 9.84
N ILE A 151 -1.83 6.07 9.09
CA ILE A 151 -3.17 6.67 9.18
C ILE A 151 -4.22 5.59 9.48
N GLY A 152 -5.23 5.97 10.25
CA GLY A 152 -6.45 5.19 10.47
C GLY A 152 -7.52 5.60 9.45
N LEU A 153 -8.28 4.63 8.93
CA LEU A 153 -9.38 4.84 7.99
C LEU A 153 -10.65 4.17 8.51
N ASP A 154 -11.79 4.86 8.45
CA ASP A 154 -13.10 4.23 8.68
C ASP A 154 -13.52 3.34 7.49
N MET A 155 -14.70 2.71 7.57
CA MET A 155 -15.25 1.82 6.54
C MET A 155 -15.63 2.54 5.23
N GLU A 156 -15.63 3.88 5.22
CA GLU A 156 -15.87 4.72 4.05
C GLU A 156 -14.59 5.37 3.51
N GLY A 157 -13.43 5.08 4.10
CA GLY A 157 -12.13 5.63 3.69
C GLY A 157 -11.86 7.03 4.22
N ARG A 158 -12.58 7.49 5.25
CA ARG A 158 -12.27 8.77 5.93
C ARG A 158 -11.15 8.57 6.93
N ILE A 159 -10.25 9.54 7.00
CA ILE A 159 -9.12 9.52 7.94
C ILE A 159 -9.66 9.74 9.35
N THR A 160 -9.39 8.78 10.24
CA THR A 160 -9.77 8.80 11.66
C THR A 160 -8.58 9.07 12.58
N ASP A 161 -7.39 8.64 12.17
CA ASP A 161 -6.15 8.82 12.91
C ASP A 161 -5.02 9.26 11.98
N ASN A 162 -4.09 10.04 12.51
CA ASN A 162 -2.93 10.51 11.77
C ASN A 162 -1.70 10.52 12.69
N LEU A 163 -0.90 9.46 12.60
CA LEU A 163 0.28 9.24 13.43
C LEU A 163 1.53 9.49 12.58
N GLN A 164 2.33 10.47 13.00
CA GLN A 164 3.51 10.89 12.26
C GLN A 164 4.72 11.07 13.17
N SER A 165 5.88 10.69 12.66
CA SER A 165 7.21 10.96 13.22
C SER A 165 8.07 11.59 12.10
N PRO A 166 8.16 12.93 12.03
CA PRO A 166 8.80 13.61 10.91
C PRO A 166 10.30 13.38 10.74
N ASP A 167 11.01 13.03 11.81
CA ASP A 167 12.44 12.69 11.76
C ASP A 167 12.67 11.18 11.64
N GLY A 168 11.59 10.39 11.57
CA GLY A 168 11.63 8.93 11.55
C GLY A 168 12.14 8.32 12.85
N LYS A 169 12.13 9.06 13.97
CA LYS A 169 12.59 8.55 15.27
C LYS A 169 11.43 8.38 16.24
N PRO A 170 11.50 7.36 17.13
CA PRO A 170 12.51 6.30 17.18
C PRO A 170 12.31 5.20 16.11
N TYR A 171 11.30 5.32 15.24
CA TYR A 171 10.94 4.29 14.27
C TYR A 171 10.42 4.92 12.97
N GLY A 172 11.03 4.61 11.83
CA GLY A 172 10.69 5.20 10.53
C GLY A 172 10.55 4.18 9.40
N MET A 173 10.18 4.68 8.22
CA MET A 173 9.87 3.90 7.01
C MET A 173 8.92 2.75 7.33
N ILE A 174 7.78 3.09 7.94
CA ILE A 174 6.79 2.10 8.35
C ILE A 174 6.14 1.53 7.10
N THR A 175 6.30 0.24 6.87
CA THR A 175 5.79 -0.48 5.71
C THR A 175 4.64 -1.42 6.05
N SER A 176 4.46 -1.76 7.34
CA SER A 176 3.30 -2.51 7.79
C SER A 176 2.81 -2.01 9.15
N VAL A 177 1.51 -2.16 9.37
CA VAL A 177 0.85 -1.84 10.62
C VAL A 177 -0.20 -2.90 10.92
N GLN A 178 -0.26 -3.39 12.15
CA GLN A 178 -1.25 -4.35 12.62
C GLN A 178 -1.77 -3.92 13.99
N ALA A 179 -3.10 -3.93 14.16
CA ALA A 179 -3.72 -3.61 15.43
C ALA A 179 -4.02 -4.89 16.23
N ASP A 180 -3.76 -4.83 17.53
CA ASP A 180 -4.14 -5.86 18.50
C ASP A 180 -4.51 -5.15 19.82
N GLY A 181 -5.80 -5.18 20.17
CA GLY A 181 -6.35 -4.34 21.24
C GLY A 181 -6.02 -2.85 21.01
N ASP A 182 -5.42 -2.22 22.02
CA ASP A 182 -5.02 -0.81 22.00
C ASP A 182 -3.60 -0.59 21.49
N THR A 183 -2.97 -1.63 20.94
CA THR A 183 -1.59 -1.61 20.47
C THR A 183 -1.52 -1.70 18.95
N LEU A 184 -0.70 -0.84 18.34
CA LEU A 184 -0.26 -0.98 16.96
C LEU A 184 1.16 -1.56 16.92
N TYR A 185 1.32 -2.65 16.18
CA TYR A 185 2.61 -3.21 15.81
C TYR A 185 3.02 -2.68 14.44
N LEU A 186 4.25 -2.16 14.36
CA LEU A 186 4.78 -1.47 13.20
C LEU A 186 5.96 -2.27 12.63
N GLY A 187 5.93 -2.52 11.34
CA GLY A 187 7.06 -3.11 10.60
C GLY A 187 7.75 -2.07 9.74
N SER A 188 9.05 -2.27 9.50
CA SER A 188 9.88 -1.42 8.65
C SER A 188 10.89 -2.27 7.88
N LEU A 189 11.23 -1.81 6.68
CA LEU A 189 12.30 -2.40 5.86
C LEU A 189 13.70 -1.86 6.21
N LYS A 190 13.78 -0.79 7.02
CA LYS A 190 15.05 -0.18 7.44
C LYS A 190 15.40 -0.45 8.91
N GLU A 191 14.39 -0.60 9.77
CA GLU A 191 14.63 -0.80 11.20
C GLU A 191 14.98 -2.25 11.55
N ARG A 192 15.70 -2.44 12.66
CA ARG A 192 16.16 -3.76 13.13
C ARG A 192 15.23 -4.39 14.18
N ALA A 193 14.08 -3.77 14.44
CA ALA A 193 13.14 -4.17 15.47
C ALA A 193 11.70 -4.01 14.99
N ILE A 194 10.75 -4.57 15.73
CA ILE A 194 9.31 -4.31 15.56
C ILE A 194 8.97 -3.09 16.40
N GLY A 195 8.34 -2.08 15.80
CA GLY A 195 7.84 -0.92 16.51
C GLY A 195 6.54 -1.26 17.25
N ARG A 196 6.35 -0.66 18.43
CA ARG A 196 5.09 -0.76 19.17
C ARG A 196 4.62 0.64 19.51
N TYR A 197 3.40 0.96 19.11
CA TYR A 197 2.71 2.19 19.50
C TYR A 197 1.50 1.82 20.35
N ILE A 198 1.36 2.48 21.51
CA ILE A 198 0.19 2.35 22.39
C ILE A 198 -0.44 3.73 22.41
N GLY A 199 -1.71 3.82 22.00
CA GLY A 199 -2.46 5.07 22.10
C GLY A 199 -2.53 5.52 23.56
N GLN A 200 -2.39 6.83 23.80
CA GLN A 200 -2.67 7.40 25.12
C GLN A 200 -4.16 7.60 25.33
#